data_AF-A0A167G8X4-F1
#
_entry.id   AF-A0A167G8X4-F1
#
_cell.length_a   1.000
_cell.length_b   1.000
_cell.length_c   1.000
_cell.angle_alpha   90.00
_cell.angle_beta   90.00
_cell.angle_gamma   90.00
#
_symmetry.space_group_name_H-M   'P 1'
#
loop_
_entity.id
_entity.type
_entity.pdbx_description
1 polymer ?
#
loop_
_entity_poly.entity_id
_entity_poly.type
_entity_poly.pdbx_seq_one_letter_code
_entity_poly.pdbx_strand_id
1 'polypeptide(L)'
;MKFIKYSRTSKINIGDYAISEAIKYLSQKICNKNVESFDILFEDFDVDKRVEASKEISTFYKVVRRNKFKSRFVLELKKILFLIKDKKKIQQQIDAADCVIVGGGNLFSEKNGSDMFHRAYQIIKMAKNSNKKIYVYAVGVGPFQFNYKKRLHTMIEFCNQFYVRDISSKLICDNSFKKNTQKIKITIDPAFILSDMYPESIRRDKYIGINFMNFGNIVPNSTFDIDKIISNLKNLYAFYKKPFKIINTSFGEDLSLSLLISKALNDAHIDNHIINIKSMKDIPIAFSDLDFFIASRMHSSIFAMSYNVPTIIYPWHQKIIALNEFLFEDKKEMVLLKSENFDADEILTKIKNYKDSINLAEIILDKKSLIYRDYEALVK
;
A
#
# COMPACT_ATOMS: atom_id res chain seq x y z
N MET A 1 25.62 -15.82 4.44
CA MET A 1 25.16 -14.55 3.84
C MET A 1 24.00 -13.99 4.64
N LYS A 2 24.26 -13.11 5.60
CA LYS A 2 23.25 -12.44 6.43
C LYS A 2 22.65 -11.28 5.65
N PHE A 3 21.34 -11.31 5.44
CA PHE A 3 20.59 -10.20 4.84
C PHE A 3 19.91 -9.40 5.93
N ILE A 4 19.99 -8.07 5.82
CA ILE A 4 19.18 -7.16 6.61
C ILE A 4 18.30 -6.33 5.68
N LYS A 5 17.10 -6.01 6.15
CA LYS A 5 16.11 -5.24 5.40
C LYS A 5 15.63 -4.05 6.23
N TYR A 6 15.57 -2.88 5.58
CA TYR A 6 14.94 -1.68 6.12
C TYR A 6 13.72 -1.31 5.29
N SER A 7 12.56 -1.22 5.95
CA SER A 7 11.28 -0.87 5.33
C SER A 7 10.37 -0.22 6.36
N ARG A 8 9.22 0.31 5.95
CA ARG A 8 8.20 0.70 6.94
C ARG A 8 7.50 -0.54 7.46
N THR A 9 7.56 -0.79 8.77
CA THR A 9 6.87 -1.90 9.42
C THR A 9 5.76 -1.42 10.36
N SER A 10 5.51 -0.12 10.43
CA SER A 10 4.39 0.40 11.22
C SER A 10 3.06 -0.11 10.68
N LYS A 11 2.30 -0.74 11.59
CA LYS A 11 0.96 -1.27 11.33
C LYS A 11 -0.12 -0.19 11.16
N ILE A 12 0.23 1.11 11.29
CA ILE A 12 -0.67 2.24 11.03
C ILE A 12 -1.19 2.24 9.59
N ASN A 13 -0.33 1.87 8.65
CA ASN A 13 -0.69 1.69 7.25
C ASN A 13 -0.42 0.23 6.90
N ILE A 14 -1.47 -0.59 7.01
CA ILE A 14 -1.36 -2.02 6.74
C ILE A 14 -0.83 -2.32 5.33
N GLY A 15 -1.04 -1.41 4.37
CA GLY A 15 -0.48 -1.53 3.01
C GLY A 15 1.04 -1.54 3.00
N ASP A 16 1.68 -0.55 3.63
CA ASP A 16 3.14 -0.49 3.69
C ASP A 16 3.71 -1.68 4.51
N TYR A 17 3.01 -2.09 5.57
CA TYR A 17 3.39 -3.27 6.37
C TYR A 17 3.28 -4.57 5.56
N ALA A 18 2.22 -4.74 4.78
CA ALA A 18 2.01 -5.90 3.92
C ALA A 18 3.13 -6.06 2.89
N ILE A 19 3.57 -4.95 2.28
CA ILE A 19 4.71 -4.95 1.36
C ILE A 19 5.99 -5.34 2.08
N SER A 20 6.22 -4.76 3.27
CA SER A 20 7.38 -5.09 4.08
C SER A 20 7.43 -6.60 4.38
N GLU A 21 6.31 -7.19 4.80
CA GLU A 21 6.23 -8.64 5.08
C GLU A 21 6.39 -9.47 3.80
N ALA A 22 5.83 -9.04 2.67
CA ALA A 22 6.02 -9.70 1.38
C ALA A 22 7.49 -9.73 0.95
N ILE A 23 8.21 -8.62 1.08
CA ILE A 23 9.65 -8.58 0.79
C ILE A 23 10.42 -9.54 1.70
N LYS A 24 10.08 -9.59 3.00
CA LYS A 24 10.70 -10.52 3.96
C LYS A 24 10.45 -11.97 3.57
N TYR A 25 9.21 -12.29 3.21
CA TYR A 25 8.81 -13.62 2.75
C TYR A 25 9.57 -14.03 1.47
N LEU A 26 9.68 -13.13 0.48
CA LEU A 26 10.46 -13.38 -0.74
C LEU A 26 11.93 -13.68 -0.40
N SER A 27 12.54 -12.90 0.50
CA SER A 27 13.91 -13.16 0.94
C SER A 27 14.08 -14.55 1.56
N GLN A 28 13.15 -14.95 2.43
CA GLN A 28 13.20 -16.25 3.09
C GLN A 28 13.00 -17.39 2.09
N LYS A 29 12.02 -17.24 1.20
CA LYS A 29 11.66 -18.25 0.20
C LYS A 29 12.77 -18.45 -0.83
N ILE A 30 13.38 -17.38 -1.33
CA ILE A 30 14.36 -17.44 -2.43
C ILE A 30 15.79 -17.63 -1.91
N CYS A 31 16.20 -16.94 -0.86
CA CYS A 31 17.58 -17.01 -0.36
C CYS A 31 17.82 -18.17 0.61
N ASN A 32 16.77 -18.89 1.03
CA ASN A 32 16.77 -19.93 2.08
C ASN A 32 17.52 -19.49 3.35
N LYS A 33 17.36 -18.22 3.74
CA LYS A 33 18.11 -17.59 4.84
C LYS A 33 17.20 -16.66 5.64
N ASN A 34 17.50 -16.54 6.94
CA ASN A 34 16.84 -15.59 7.81
C ASN A 34 17.23 -14.15 7.43
N VAL A 35 16.21 -13.32 7.23
CA VAL A 35 16.36 -11.88 6.96
C VAL A 35 15.89 -11.10 8.17
N GLU A 36 16.82 -10.39 8.78
CA GLU A 36 16.52 -9.45 9.86
C GLU A 36 15.84 -8.22 9.26
N SER A 37 14.66 -7.86 9.77
CA SER A 37 13.86 -6.73 9.29
C SER A 37 13.78 -5.65 10.35
N PHE A 38 14.05 -4.41 9.96
CA PHE A 38 14.02 -3.25 10.82
C PHE A 38 13.08 -2.18 10.26
N ASP A 39 12.30 -1.55 11.14
CA ASP A 39 11.53 -0.36 10.76
C ASP A 39 12.48 0.79 10.42
N ILE A 40 12.26 1.46 9.29
CA ILE A 40 13.13 2.54 8.85
C ILE A 40 13.07 3.77 9.77
N LEU A 41 11.98 3.98 10.51
CA LEU A 41 11.83 5.06 11.46
C LEU A 41 12.18 4.64 12.90
N PHE A 42 12.34 3.34 13.17
CA PHE A 42 12.54 2.78 14.52
C PHE A 42 11.45 3.22 15.51
N GLU A 43 10.23 3.39 15.00
CA GLU A 43 9.07 3.79 15.80
C GLU A 43 8.22 2.55 16.14
N ASP A 44 8.00 2.27 17.42
CA ASP A 44 7.01 1.30 17.88
C ASP A 44 5.61 1.92 17.82
N PHE A 45 4.66 1.21 17.21
CA PHE A 45 3.29 1.68 17.07
C PHE A 45 2.26 0.67 17.55
N ASP A 46 1.28 1.21 18.28
CA ASP A 46 0.12 0.50 18.78
C ASP A 46 -1.10 0.79 17.88
N VAL A 47 -1.63 -0.24 17.24
CA VAL A 47 -2.79 -0.15 16.34
C VAL A 47 -4.08 0.02 17.14
N ASP A 48 -4.19 -0.66 18.28
CA ASP A 48 -5.42 -0.68 19.08
C ASP A 48 -5.70 0.71 19.63
N LYS A 49 -4.68 1.40 20.14
CA LYS A 49 -4.79 2.82 20.55
C LYS A 49 -5.29 3.73 19.42
N ARG A 50 -4.92 3.46 18.16
CA ARG A 50 -5.38 4.28 17.03
C ARG A 50 -6.82 3.96 16.65
N VAL A 51 -7.23 2.70 16.70
CA VAL A 51 -8.62 2.30 16.49
C VAL A 51 -9.53 2.94 17.54
N GLU A 52 -9.12 2.91 18.81
CA GLU A 52 -9.81 3.58 19.92
C GLU A 52 -9.87 5.09 19.71
N ALA A 53 -8.74 5.74 19.47
CA ALA A 53 -8.69 7.17 19.22
C ALA A 53 -9.55 7.58 18.01
N SER A 54 -9.62 6.75 16.96
CA SER A 54 -10.45 7.04 15.78
C SER A 54 -11.95 7.06 16.08
N LYS A 55 -12.41 6.41 17.16
CA LYS A 55 -13.80 6.48 17.62
C LYS A 55 -14.12 7.81 18.32
N GLU A 56 -13.12 8.42 18.96
CA GLU A 56 -13.26 9.68 19.72
C GLU A 56 -12.96 10.92 18.86
N ILE A 57 -12.17 10.76 17.80
CA ILE A 57 -11.68 11.85 16.97
C ILE A 57 -12.72 12.23 15.90
N SER A 58 -13.71 13.01 16.30
CA SER A 58 -14.46 13.89 15.38
C SER A 58 -14.04 15.37 15.52
N THR A 59 -13.37 15.75 16.62
CA THR A 59 -13.19 17.16 16.99
C THR A 59 -11.73 17.66 16.91
N PHE A 60 -10.73 16.81 17.15
CA PHE A 60 -9.34 17.29 17.35
C PHE A 60 -8.56 17.57 16.06
N TYR A 61 -8.89 16.90 14.95
CA TYR A 61 -8.11 16.99 13.71
C TYR A 61 -8.39 18.22 12.85
N LYS A 62 -9.34 19.10 13.26
CA LYS A 62 -9.52 20.42 12.62
C LYS A 62 -8.48 21.46 13.06
N VAL A 63 -7.72 21.23 14.13
CA VAL A 63 -6.94 22.31 14.77
C VAL A 63 -5.44 22.27 14.48
N VAL A 64 -4.86 21.13 14.07
CA VAL A 64 -3.40 21.02 13.92
C VAL A 64 -2.96 20.91 12.47
N ARG A 65 -3.20 21.97 11.68
CA ARG A 65 -2.28 22.29 10.57
C ARG A 65 -2.32 23.77 10.17
N ARG A 66 -1.27 24.50 10.53
CA ARG A 66 -0.49 25.39 9.63
C ARG A 66 0.57 26.16 10.42
N ASN A 67 1.73 25.55 10.63
CA ASN A 67 2.96 26.33 10.73
C ASN A 67 4.12 25.57 10.07
N LYS A 68 4.45 25.96 8.82
CA LYS A 68 5.50 25.32 8.01
C LYS A 68 6.87 25.39 8.69
N PHE A 69 7.14 26.44 9.48
CA PHE A 69 8.39 26.58 10.23
C PHE A 69 8.54 25.52 11.32
N LYS A 70 7.50 25.31 12.15
CA LYS A 70 7.51 24.26 13.19
C LYS A 70 7.74 22.87 12.58
N SER A 71 7.15 22.59 11.41
CA SER A 71 7.35 21.30 10.73
C SER A 71 8.78 21.07 10.23
N ARG A 72 9.47 22.11 9.74
CA ARG A 72 10.88 22.00 9.30
C ARG A 72 11.82 21.81 10.48
N PHE A 73 11.61 22.53 11.57
CA PHE A 73 12.41 22.40 12.78
C PHE A 73 12.32 20.99 13.38
N VAL A 74 11.10 20.44 13.49
CA VAL A 74 10.89 19.05 13.94
C VAL A 74 11.59 18.04 13.02
N LEU A 75 11.60 18.26 11.72
CA LEU A 75 12.31 17.39 10.77
C LEU A 75 13.83 17.44 10.96
N GLU A 76 14.42 18.62 11.16
CA GLU A 76 15.86 18.73 11.45
C GLU A 76 16.21 18.07 12.80
N LEU A 77 15.38 18.26 13.82
CA LEU A 77 15.53 17.55 15.09
C LEU A 77 15.49 16.02 14.92
N LYS A 78 14.55 15.49 14.13
CA LYS A 78 14.48 14.05 13.83
C LYS A 78 15.75 13.52 13.16
N LYS A 79 16.34 14.30 12.24
CA LYS A 79 17.62 13.96 11.59
C LYS A 79 18.79 13.97 12.59
N ILE A 80 18.82 14.94 13.49
CA ILE A 80 19.84 15.00 14.56
C ILE A 80 19.67 13.81 15.51
N LEU A 81 18.45 13.51 15.94
CA LEU A 81 18.15 12.37 16.79
C LEU A 81 18.56 11.04 16.15
N PHE A 82 18.33 10.88 14.84
CA PHE A 82 18.81 9.73 14.08
C PHE A 82 20.33 9.57 14.18
N LEU A 83 21.09 10.66 14.02
CA LEU A 83 22.55 10.64 14.10
C LEU A 83 23.06 10.24 15.49
N ILE A 84 22.36 10.64 16.55
CA ILE A 84 22.75 10.39 17.95
C ILE A 84 22.34 8.99 18.40
N LYS A 85 21.09 8.58 18.17
CA LYS A 85 20.51 7.36 18.74
C LYS A 85 20.62 6.15 17.83
N ASP A 86 20.31 6.32 16.55
CA ASP A 86 20.08 5.19 15.65
C ASP A 86 21.32 4.84 14.83
N LYS A 87 22.13 5.83 14.45
CA LYS A 87 23.26 5.67 13.52
C LYS A 87 24.24 4.58 13.96
N LYS A 88 24.67 4.56 15.23
CA LYS A 88 25.64 3.55 15.72
C LYS A 88 25.06 2.14 15.64
N LYS A 89 23.80 1.98 16.05
CA LYS A 89 23.07 0.71 15.99
C LYS A 89 22.93 0.22 14.55
N ILE A 90 22.52 1.10 13.64
CA ILE A 90 22.40 0.81 12.20
C ILE A 90 23.75 0.43 11.61
N GLN A 91 24.83 1.14 11.98
CA GLN A 91 26.17 0.83 11.49
C GLN A 91 26.58 -0.59 11.92
N GLN A 92 26.39 -0.94 13.19
CA GLN A 92 26.67 -2.29 13.70
C GLN A 92 25.85 -3.36 12.97
N GLN A 93 24.57 -3.09 12.71
CA GLN A 93 23.70 -4.00 11.94
C GLN A 93 24.22 -4.20 10.52
N ILE A 94 24.58 -3.11 9.84
CA ILE A 94 25.15 -3.12 8.48
C ILE A 94 26.48 -3.86 8.44
N ASP A 95 27.38 -3.60 9.38
CA ASP A 95 28.72 -4.20 9.42
C ASP A 95 28.65 -5.71 9.62
N ALA A 96 27.69 -6.18 10.43
CA ALA A 96 27.42 -7.59 10.65
C ALA A 96 26.67 -8.28 9.49
N ALA A 97 26.11 -7.52 8.54
CA ALA A 97 25.39 -8.05 7.40
C ALA A 97 26.30 -8.24 6.18
N ASP A 98 25.91 -9.12 5.26
CA ASP A 98 26.55 -9.25 3.96
C ASP A 98 25.82 -8.43 2.88
N CYS A 99 24.51 -8.24 3.07
CA CYS A 99 23.63 -7.56 2.14
C CYS A 99 22.59 -6.70 2.86
N VAL A 100 22.31 -5.52 2.30
CA VAL A 100 21.32 -4.56 2.77
C VAL A 100 20.24 -4.38 1.71
N ILE A 101 18.98 -4.62 2.09
CA ILE A 101 17.81 -4.34 1.27
C ILE A 101 17.09 -3.12 1.84
N VAL A 102 16.79 -2.13 1.01
CA VAL A 102 15.92 -1.00 1.35
C VAL A 102 14.68 -1.08 0.47
N GLY A 103 13.50 -1.21 1.04
CA GLY A 103 12.35 -1.52 0.20
C GLY A 103 10.96 -1.27 0.77
N GLY A 104 10.00 -1.33 -0.15
CA GLY A 104 8.57 -1.23 0.12
C GLY A 104 8.06 0.19 0.29
N GLY A 105 6.74 0.38 0.12
CA GLY A 105 6.04 1.61 0.48
C GLY A 105 6.48 2.87 -0.28
N ASN A 106 5.98 4.04 0.12
CA ASN A 106 6.32 5.34 -0.50
C ASN A 106 7.58 5.96 0.15
N LEU A 107 8.65 5.18 0.30
CA LEU A 107 9.87 5.60 1.00
C LEU A 107 10.55 6.80 0.35
N PHE A 108 10.49 6.90 -0.98
CA PHE A 108 11.23 7.92 -1.72
C PHE A 108 10.33 9.06 -2.16
N SER A 109 9.71 9.75 -1.19
CA SER A 109 8.82 10.88 -1.46
C SER A 109 8.95 11.99 -0.42
N GLU A 110 8.68 13.24 -0.83
CA GLU A 110 8.68 14.38 0.10
C GLU A 110 7.38 14.50 0.90
N LYS A 111 6.24 14.19 0.26
CA LYS A 111 4.89 14.35 0.85
C LYS A 111 4.74 13.56 2.16
N ASN A 112 5.45 12.44 2.29
CA ASN A 112 5.39 11.54 3.43
C ASN A 112 6.66 11.50 4.29
N GLY A 113 7.58 12.46 4.15
CA GLY A 113 8.66 12.62 5.13
C GLY A 113 10.04 12.58 4.51
N SER A 114 10.62 13.77 4.40
CA SER A 114 12.05 13.97 4.22
C SER A 114 12.89 13.17 5.22
N ASP A 115 12.32 12.76 6.37
CA ASP A 115 12.94 11.84 7.34
C ASP A 115 13.08 10.41 6.82
N MET A 116 12.01 9.76 6.34
CA MET A 116 12.11 8.40 5.75
C MET A 116 13.11 8.36 4.59
N PHE A 117 13.02 9.34 3.69
CA PHE A 117 13.98 9.49 2.60
C PHE A 117 15.41 9.71 3.12
N HIS A 118 15.58 10.57 4.14
CA HIS A 118 16.89 10.85 4.71
C HIS A 118 17.51 9.60 5.34
N ARG A 119 16.74 8.84 6.12
CA ARG A 119 17.20 7.61 6.76
C ARG A 119 17.58 6.56 5.72
N ALA A 120 16.75 6.37 4.69
CA ALA A 120 17.09 5.50 3.57
C ALA A 120 18.42 5.89 2.89
N TYR A 121 18.60 7.19 2.63
CA TYR A 121 19.83 7.73 2.06
C TYR A 121 21.06 7.45 2.95
N GLN A 122 20.94 7.65 4.27
CA GLN A 122 22.03 7.37 5.21
C GLN A 122 22.35 5.87 5.28
N ILE A 123 21.34 5.01 5.36
CA ILE A 123 21.51 3.55 5.37
C ILE A 123 22.25 3.09 4.12
N ILE A 124 21.84 3.56 2.93
CA ILE A 124 22.50 3.21 1.66
C ILE A 124 23.95 3.70 1.64
N LYS A 125 24.21 4.93 2.13
CA LYS A 125 25.57 5.47 2.22
C LYS A 125 26.45 4.67 3.18
N MET A 126 25.93 4.31 4.35
CA MET A 126 26.64 3.51 5.35
C MET A 126 26.96 2.11 4.82
N ALA A 127 25.98 1.46 4.17
CA ALA A 127 26.18 0.18 3.52
C ALA A 127 27.25 0.25 2.43
N LYS A 128 27.28 1.35 1.66
CA LYS A 128 28.29 1.56 0.61
C LYS A 128 29.68 1.70 1.21
N ASN A 129 29.82 2.47 2.29
CA ASN A 129 31.07 2.67 3.00
C ASN A 129 31.60 1.37 3.63
N SER A 130 30.70 0.50 4.10
CA SER A 130 31.04 -0.83 4.62
C SER A 130 31.17 -1.91 3.53
N ASN A 131 31.24 -1.51 2.24
CA ASN A 131 31.38 -2.40 1.08
C ASN A 131 30.32 -3.51 1.01
N LYS A 132 29.09 -3.24 1.45
CA LYS A 132 27.99 -4.22 1.41
C LYS A 132 27.29 -4.21 0.05
N LYS A 133 26.71 -5.36 -0.32
CA LYS A 133 25.75 -5.42 -1.44
C LYS A 133 24.48 -4.66 -1.05
N ILE A 134 24.02 -3.77 -1.90
CA ILE A 134 22.87 -2.90 -1.64
C ILE A 134 21.80 -3.14 -2.71
N TYR A 135 20.60 -3.47 -2.26
CA TYR A 135 19.46 -3.65 -3.13
C TYR A 135 18.33 -2.71 -2.72
N VAL A 136 17.72 -2.08 -3.71
CA VAL A 136 16.47 -1.33 -3.53
C VAL A 136 15.34 -2.10 -4.20
N TYR A 137 14.27 -2.38 -3.48
CA TYR A 137 13.18 -3.19 -4.02
C TYR A 137 11.78 -2.66 -3.70
N ALA A 138 10.93 -2.67 -4.72
CA ALA A 138 9.52 -2.28 -4.67
C ALA A 138 9.27 -0.94 -3.95
N VAL A 139 10.09 0.08 -4.24
CA VAL A 139 9.92 1.42 -3.66
C VAL A 139 9.00 2.28 -4.52
N GLY A 140 8.10 3.00 -3.86
CA GLY A 140 7.34 4.10 -4.43
C GLY A 140 8.17 5.38 -4.41
N VAL A 141 8.23 6.04 -5.55
CA VAL A 141 8.95 7.28 -5.78
C VAL A 141 7.94 8.39 -6.01
N GLY A 142 7.92 9.39 -5.13
CA GLY A 142 7.01 10.52 -5.23
C GLY A 142 7.61 11.67 -6.04
N PRO A 143 6.82 12.72 -6.34
CA PRO A 143 7.40 13.96 -6.81
C PRO A 143 8.41 14.49 -5.79
N PHE A 144 9.54 14.98 -6.28
CA PHE A 144 10.64 15.50 -5.46
C PHE A 144 11.23 16.79 -6.04
N GLN A 145 11.65 17.68 -5.14
CA GLN A 145 12.40 18.89 -5.42
C GLN A 145 13.84 18.56 -5.83
N PHE A 146 14.50 19.54 -6.44
CA PHE A 146 15.82 19.40 -7.05
C PHE A 146 16.91 18.85 -6.09
N ASN A 147 16.90 19.26 -4.83
CA ASN A 147 17.86 18.80 -3.81
C ASN A 147 17.73 17.30 -3.46
N TYR A 148 16.52 16.72 -3.54
CA TYR A 148 16.31 15.29 -3.33
C TYR A 148 16.72 14.46 -4.55
N LYS A 149 16.68 15.04 -5.76
CA LYS A 149 17.16 14.39 -6.99
C LYS A 149 18.61 13.95 -6.86
N LYS A 150 19.49 14.81 -6.34
CA LYS A 150 20.92 14.48 -6.17
C LYS A 150 21.12 13.29 -5.24
N ARG A 151 20.42 13.25 -4.10
CA ARG A 151 20.51 12.14 -3.14
C ARG A 151 19.95 10.85 -3.73
N LEU A 152 18.83 10.92 -4.44
CA LEU A 152 18.24 9.76 -5.11
C LEU A 152 19.15 9.21 -6.22
N HIS A 153 19.78 10.09 -7.01
CA HIS A 153 20.82 9.71 -7.97
C HIS A 153 21.95 8.94 -7.29
N THR A 154 22.51 9.48 -6.19
CA THR A 154 23.55 8.79 -5.42
C THR A 154 23.08 7.41 -4.91
N MET A 155 21.84 7.29 -4.44
CA MET A 155 21.30 5.99 -4.02
C MET A 155 21.25 4.98 -5.18
N ILE A 156 20.81 5.43 -6.36
CA ILE A 156 20.76 4.62 -7.59
C ILE A 156 22.17 4.21 -8.05
N GLU A 157 23.16 5.08 -7.89
CA GLU A 157 24.56 4.76 -8.23
C GLU A 157 25.17 3.74 -7.26
N PHE A 158 24.85 3.85 -5.98
CA PHE A 158 25.42 3.00 -4.93
C PHE A 158 24.80 1.61 -4.89
N CYS A 159 23.53 1.46 -5.27
CA CYS A 159 22.87 0.17 -5.27
C CYS A 159 23.32 -0.72 -6.44
N ASN A 160 23.35 -2.02 -6.18
CA ASN A 160 23.60 -3.05 -7.18
C ASN A 160 22.39 -3.21 -8.12
N GLN A 161 21.17 -3.13 -7.58
CA GLN A 161 19.91 -3.17 -8.33
C GLN A 161 18.90 -2.23 -7.69
N PHE A 162 18.05 -1.61 -8.52
CA PHE A 162 17.04 -0.66 -8.09
C PHE A 162 15.70 -0.96 -8.74
N TYR A 163 14.73 -1.44 -7.95
CA TYR A 163 13.38 -1.72 -8.41
C TYR A 163 12.36 -0.74 -7.82
N VAL A 164 11.62 -0.07 -8.69
CA VAL A 164 10.41 0.69 -8.34
C VAL A 164 9.17 -0.19 -8.48
N ARG A 165 8.13 0.07 -7.70
CA ARG A 165 6.91 -0.79 -7.67
C ARG A 165 5.78 -0.38 -8.61
N ASP A 166 5.87 0.80 -9.23
CA ASP A 166 4.78 1.35 -10.03
C ASP A 166 5.30 2.19 -11.20
N ILE A 167 4.50 2.25 -12.27
CA ILE A 167 4.84 2.98 -13.51
C ILE A 167 5.09 4.46 -13.23
N SER A 168 4.30 5.08 -12.36
CA SER A 168 4.47 6.50 -12.01
C SER A 168 5.86 6.77 -11.43
N SER A 169 6.32 5.90 -10.53
CA SER A 169 7.66 5.93 -9.95
C SER A 169 8.74 5.73 -11.01
N LYS A 170 8.53 4.80 -11.95
CA LYS A 170 9.44 4.55 -13.08
C LYS A 170 9.58 5.78 -13.97
N LEU A 171 8.47 6.40 -14.35
CA LEU A 171 8.45 7.61 -15.17
C LEU A 171 9.16 8.78 -14.47
N ILE A 172 8.93 8.97 -13.17
CA ILE A 172 9.63 10.00 -12.38
C ILE A 172 11.15 9.77 -12.41
N CYS A 173 11.56 8.53 -12.22
CA CYS A 173 12.97 8.12 -12.28
C CYS A 173 13.56 8.35 -13.67
N ASP A 174 12.90 7.91 -14.74
CA ASP A 174 13.41 8.00 -16.11
C ASP A 174 13.55 9.44 -16.60
N ASN A 175 12.55 10.27 -16.28
CA ASN A 175 12.58 11.69 -16.59
C ASN A 175 13.68 12.43 -15.82
N SER A 176 14.02 11.97 -14.62
CA SER A 176 15.00 12.63 -13.76
C SER A 176 16.42 12.12 -13.95
N PHE A 177 16.62 10.87 -14.41
CA PHE A 177 17.90 10.17 -14.40
C PHE A 177 18.18 9.42 -15.72
N LYS A 178 18.11 10.13 -16.85
CA LYS A 178 18.25 9.57 -18.21
C LYS A 178 19.47 8.65 -18.41
N LYS A 179 20.59 8.91 -17.73
CA LYS A 179 21.83 8.11 -17.84
C LYS A 179 21.79 6.79 -17.06
N ASN A 180 20.87 6.64 -16.11
CA ASN A 180 20.78 5.48 -15.20
C ASN A 180 19.48 4.69 -15.39
N THR A 181 18.70 4.98 -16.42
CA THR A 181 17.39 4.34 -16.71
C THR A 181 17.49 2.82 -16.76
N GLN A 182 18.59 2.28 -17.28
CA GLN A 182 18.82 0.83 -17.37
C GLN A 182 19.04 0.15 -16.00
N LYS A 183 19.51 0.88 -14.99
CA LYS A 183 19.65 0.36 -13.61
C LYS A 183 18.33 0.35 -12.85
N ILE A 184 17.37 1.16 -13.28
CA ILE A 184 16.07 1.32 -12.63
C ILE A 184 15.11 0.38 -13.32
N LYS A 185 14.76 -0.71 -12.64
CA LYS A 185 13.79 -1.69 -13.12
C LYS A 185 12.43 -1.44 -12.48
N ILE A 186 11.38 -1.84 -13.17
CA ILE A 186 10.03 -1.83 -12.63
C ILE A 186 9.67 -3.24 -12.21
N THR A 187 9.05 -3.35 -11.04
CA THR A 187 8.28 -4.52 -10.59
C THR A 187 6.88 -4.03 -10.20
N ILE A 188 6.05 -4.92 -9.67
CA ILE A 188 4.73 -4.59 -9.13
C ILE A 188 4.75 -4.64 -7.60
N ASP A 189 3.72 -4.08 -6.97
CA ASP A 189 3.55 -4.10 -5.51
C ASP A 189 3.61 -5.54 -4.94
N PRO A 190 4.58 -5.87 -4.06
CA PRO A 190 4.76 -7.22 -3.55
C PRO A 190 3.57 -7.76 -2.78
N ALA A 191 2.63 -6.92 -2.33
CA ALA A 191 1.43 -7.39 -1.62
C ALA A 191 0.51 -8.27 -2.49
N PHE A 192 0.74 -8.40 -3.79
CA PHE A 192 0.04 -9.40 -4.62
C PHE A 192 0.35 -10.86 -4.23
N ILE A 193 1.45 -11.15 -3.52
CA ILE A 193 1.78 -12.50 -3.05
C ILE A 193 1.15 -12.84 -1.68
N LEU A 194 0.28 -11.99 -1.14
CA LEU A 194 -0.27 -12.18 0.21
C LEU A 194 -0.98 -13.52 0.40
N SER A 195 -1.68 -14.02 -0.61
CA SER A 195 -2.33 -15.33 -0.56
C SER A 195 -1.34 -16.51 -0.60
N ASP A 196 -0.08 -16.29 -1.00
CA ASP A 196 0.98 -17.31 -0.86
C ASP A 196 1.52 -17.33 0.58
N MET A 197 1.56 -16.16 1.24
CA MET A 197 2.03 -15.99 2.61
C MET A 197 0.99 -16.43 3.64
N TYR A 198 -0.28 -16.17 3.36
CA TYR A 198 -1.43 -16.45 4.20
C TYR A 198 -2.47 -17.20 3.36
N PRO A 199 -2.20 -18.47 3.01
CA PRO A 199 -3.14 -19.26 2.23
C PRO A 199 -4.42 -19.49 3.05
N GLU A 200 -5.56 -19.36 2.40
CA GLU A 200 -6.88 -19.58 3.00
C GLU A 200 -7.79 -20.25 1.97
N SER A 201 -8.72 -21.07 2.47
CA SER A 201 -9.76 -21.67 1.62
C SER A 201 -10.63 -20.57 1.02
N ILE A 202 -10.49 -20.36 -0.28
CA ILE A 202 -11.29 -19.34 -0.97
C ILE A 202 -12.73 -19.87 -1.09
N ARG A 203 -13.64 -19.26 -0.34
CA ARG A 203 -15.08 -19.58 -0.30
C ARG A 203 -15.86 -18.46 -0.96
N ARG A 204 -15.55 -18.19 -2.23
CA ARG A 204 -16.19 -17.13 -3.02
C ARG A 204 -17.70 -17.27 -2.92
N ASP A 205 -18.40 -16.14 -3.00
CA ASP A 205 -19.85 -16.04 -3.14
C ASP A 205 -20.66 -15.71 -1.86
N LYS A 206 -20.03 -15.47 -0.69
CA LYS A 206 -20.78 -15.19 0.54
C LYS A 206 -21.11 -13.72 0.77
N TYR A 207 -20.12 -12.85 0.64
CA TYR A 207 -20.25 -11.44 1.01
C TYR A 207 -19.91 -10.53 -0.15
N ILE A 208 -20.53 -9.35 -0.20
CA ILE A 208 -20.01 -8.23 -1.00
C ILE A 208 -19.06 -7.45 -0.08
N GLY A 209 -17.80 -7.35 -0.46
CA GLY A 209 -16.84 -6.58 0.30
C GLY A 209 -16.81 -5.13 -0.17
N ILE A 210 -16.65 -4.20 0.77
CA ILE A 210 -16.55 -2.77 0.46
C ILE A 210 -15.57 -2.07 1.39
N ASN A 211 -14.86 -1.09 0.87
CA ASN A 211 -14.02 -0.21 1.66
C ASN A 211 -14.35 1.26 1.33
N PHE A 212 -14.54 2.07 2.38
CA PHE A 212 -14.85 3.48 2.24
C PHE A 212 -13.64 4.40 2.51
N MET A 213 -13.67 5.55 1.87
CA MET A 213 -12.80 6.68 2.12
C MET A 213 -13.63 7.95 1.97
N ASN A 214 -13.43 8.93 2.85
CA ASN A 214 -14.10 10.22 2.72
C ASN A 214 -13.43 11.04 1.60
N PHE A 215 -14.04 11.06 0.40
CA PHE A 215 -13.48 11.78 -0.75
C PHE A 215 -13.62 13.30 -0.64
N GLY A 216 -14.63 13.80 0.09
CA GLY A 216 -14.94 15.24 0.18
C GLY A 216 -13.79 16.11 0.70
N ASN A 217 -12.90 15.54 1.52
CA ASN A 217 -11.73 16.24 2.07
C ASN A 217 -10.47 16.12 1.19
N ILE A 218 -10.47 15.22 0.21
CA ILE A 218 -9.26 14.76 -0.49
C ILE A 218 -9.32 15.08 -1.99
N VAL A 219 -10.52 14.98 -2.58
CA VAL A 219 -10.76 15.14 -4.01
C VAL A 219 -11.34 16.54 -4.26
N PRO A 220 -10.67 17.38 -5.06
CA PRO A 220 -11.22 18.68 -5.44
C PRO A 220 -12.57 18.52 -6.16
N ASN A 221 -13.55 19.36 -5.82
CA ASN A 221 -14.90 19.34 -6.42
C ASN A 221 -15.64 17.99 -6.29
N SER A 222 -15.35 17.25 -5.21
CA SER A 222 -16.05 16.01 -4.89
C SER A 222 -17.56 16.24 -4.75
N THR A 223 -18.33 15.38 -5.40
CA THR A 223 -19.77 15.16 -5.29
C THR A 223 -20.12 14.06 -4.26
N PHE A 224 -19.18 13.70 -3.40
CA PHE A 224 -19.32 12.65 -2.41
C PHE A 224 -20.51 12.88 -1.49
N ASP A 225 -21.40 11.91 -1.46
CA ASP A 225 -22.70 11.99 -0.81
C ASP A 225 -23.01 10.65 -0.14
N ILE A 226 -23.04 10.68 1.19
CA ILE A 226 -23.23 9.50 2.03
C ILE A 226 -24.63 8.91 1.84
N ASP A 227 -25.66 9.74 1.65
CA ASP A 227 -27.04 9.27 1.48
C ASP A 227 -27.20 8.55 0.15
N LYS A 228 -26.55 9.06 -0.91
CA LYS A 228 -26.48 8.37 -2.21
C LYS A 228 -25.76 7.03 -2.10
N ILE A 229 -24.64 6.97 -1.38
CA ILE A 229 -23.93 5.70 -1.15
C ILE A 229 -24.85 4.70 -0.45
N ILE A 230 -25.52 5.10 0.64
CA ILE A 230 -26.45 4.23 1.37
C ILE A 230 -27.57 3.74 0.44
N SER A 231 -28.16 4.63 -0.36
CA SER A 231 -29.19 4.28 -1.34
C SER A 231 -28.68 3.24 -2.36
N ASN A 232 -27.50 3.46 -2.92
CA ASN A 232 -26.89 2.53 -3.87
C ASN A 232 -26.56 1.17 -3.26
N LEU A 233 -26.10 1.12 -2.00
CA LEU A 233 -25.86 -0.13 -1.29
C LEU A 233 -27.17 -0.90 -1.03
N LYS A 234 -28.27 -0.21 -0.72
CA LYS A 234 -29.60 -0.82 -0.63
C LYS A 234 -30.03 -1.44 -1.97
N ASN A 235 -29.79 -0.74 -3.08
CA ASN A 235 -30.08 -1.26 -4.42
C ASN A 235 -29.22 -2.50 -4.76
N LEU A 236 -27.92 -2.47 -4.44
CA LEU A 236 -27.04 -3.61 -4.61
C LEU A 236 -27.48 -4.82 -3.77
N TYR A 237 -27.88 -4.59 -2.52
CA TYR A 237 -28.43 -5.65 -1.67
C TYR A 237 -29.74 -6.19 -2.24
N ALA A 238 -30.62 -5.33 -2.76
CA ALA A 238 -31.87 -5.76 -3.37
C ALA A 238 -31.65 -6.70 -4.56
N PHE A 239 -30.59 -6.49 -5.34
CA PHE A 239 -30.21 -7.35 -6.47
C PHE A 239 -29.51 -8.64 -6.03
N TYR A 240 -28.42 -8.55 -5.25
CA TYR A 240 -27.59 -9.71 -4.93
C TYR A 240 -28.09 -10.54 -3.75
N LYS A 241 -28.87 -9.94 -2.84
CA LYS A 241 -29.31 -10.54 -1.56
C LYS A 241 -28.15 -11.10 -0.72
N LYS A 242 -27.00 -10.43 -0.76
CA LYS A 242 -25.77 -10.82 -0.03
C LYS A 242 -25.42 -9.83 1.07
N PRO A 243 -25.01 -10.30 2.26
CA PRO A 243 -24.52 -9.42 3.32
C PRO A 243 -23.23 -8.68 2.91
N PHE A 244 -22.98 -7.53 3.56
CA PHE A 244 -21.79 -6.73 3.31
C PHE A 244 -20.66 -7.00 4.32
N LYS A 245 -19.42 -7.03 3.84
CA LYS A 245 -18.21 -6.88 4.67
C LYS A 245 -17.61 -5.50 4.45
N ILE A 246 -17.71 -4.62 5.43
CA ILE A 246 -17.11 -3.28 5.39
C ILE A 246 -15.69 -3.36 5.95
N ILE A 247 -14.70 -3.30 5.07
CA ILE A 247 -13.29 -3.59 5.38
C ILE A 247 -12.49 -2.29 5.52
N ASN A 248 -11.91 -2.09 6.70
CA ASN A 248 -11.06 -0.94 7.03
C ASN A 248 -9.59 -1.34 7.06
N THR A 249 -8.82 -0.77 6.13
CA THR A 249 -7.34 -0.89 6.09
C THR A 249 -6.64 0.40 6.56
N SER A 250 -7.41 1.45 6.83
CA SER A 250 -6.94 2.73 7.35
C SER A 250 -7.91 3.19 8.43
N PHE A 251 -7.38 3.89 9.43
CA PHE A 251 -8.13 4.38 10.58
C PHE A 251 -8.25 5.91 10.57
N GLY A 252 -9.19 6.45 11.35
CA GLY A 252 -9.61 7.85 11.34
C GLY A 252 -10.96 8.00 10.65
N GLU A 253 -11.07 8.97 9.73
CA GLU A 253 -12.32 9.29 9.01
C GLU A 253 -12.95 8.08 8.30
N ASP A 254 -12.14 7.17 7.74
CA ASP A 254 -12.62 5.95 7.07
C ASP A 254 -13.44 5.04 8.01
N LEU A 255 -12.99 4.89 9.27
CA LEU A 255 -13.68 4.07 10.26
C LEU A 255 -14.99 4.74 10.69
N SER A 256 -14.97 6.05 10.92
CA SER A 256 -16.17 6.82 11.27
C SER A 256 -17.24 6.75 10.17
N LEU A 257 -16.83 6.84 8.91
CA LEU A 257 -17.70 6.68 7.75
C LEU A 257 -18.27 5.25 7.68
N SER A 258 -17.44 4.23 7.88
CA SER A 258 -17.86 2.83 7.91
C SER A 258 -18.90 2.55 9.01
N LEU A 259 -18.72 3.13 10.20
CA LEU A 259 -19.66 3.01 11.32
C LEU A 259 -21.01 3.66 10.99
N LEU A 260 -20.99 4.85 10.38
CA LEU A 260 -22.20 5.56 9.97
C LEU A 260 -22.99 4.77 8.93
N ILE A 261 -22.32 4.30 7.87
CA ILE A 261 -22.97 3.53 6.80
C ILE A 261 -23.49 2.19 7.35
N SER A 262 -22.70 1.50 8.18
CA SER A 262 -23.11 0.25 8.84
C SER A 262 -24.39 0.43 9.66
N LYS A 263 -24.49 1.51 10.43
CA LYS A 263 -25.71 1.83 11.18
C LYS A 263 -26.92 2.00 10.26
N ALA A 264 -26.78 2.79 9.18
CA ALA A 264 -27.88 3.03 8.24
C ALA A 264 -28.32 1.75 7.49
N LEU A 265 -27.41 0.81 7.25
CA LEU A 265 -27.72 -0.51 6.69
C LEU A 265 -28.45 -1.39 7.72
N ASN A 266 -28.02 -1.39 8.98
CA ASN A 266 -28.68 -2.12 10.06
C ASN A 266 -30.11 -1.61 10.30
N ASP A 267 -30.30 -0.28 10.30
CA ASP A 267 -31.62 0.36 10.42
C ASP A 267 -32.56 -0.02 9.25
N ALA A 268 -31.99 -0.47 8.12
CA ALA A 268 -32.71 -0.99 6.96
C ALA A 268 -32.78 -2.53 6.92
N HIS A 269 -32.43 -3.22 8.01
CA HIS A 269 -32.38 -4.69 8.12
C HIS A 269 -31.46 -5.38 7.09
N ILE A 270 -30.35 -4.71 6.73
CA ILE A 270 -29.34 -5.26 5.82
C ILE A 270 -28.13 -5.73 6.63
N ASP A 271 -27.92 -7.04 6.64
CA ASP A 271 -26.79 -7.67 7.33
C ASP A 271 -25.45 -7.14 6.82
N ASN A 272 -24.63 -6.67 7.76
CA ASN A 272 -23.28 -6.22 7.46
C ASN A 272 -22.34 -6.40 8.67
N HIS A 273 -21.04 -6.53 8.38
CA HIS A 273 -20.00 -6.63 9.39
C HIS A 273 -18.85 -5.69 9.08
N ILE A 274 -18.39 -4.96 10.10
CA ILE A 274 -17.16 -4.15 10.00
C ILE A 274 -15.97 -5.03 10.35
N ILE A 275 -14.99 -5.10 9.44
CA ILE A 275 -13.72 -5.80 9.63
C ILE A 275 -12.59 -4.77 9.65
N ASN A 276 -11.94 -4.65 10.80
CA ASN A 276 -10.77 -3.77 10.97
C ASN A 276 -9.49 -4.60 10.82
N ILE A 277 -8.71 -4.32 9.78
CA ILE A 277 -7.44 -5.01 9.53
C ILE A 277 -6.38 -4.42 10.46
N LYS A 278 -6.10 -5.13 11.56
CA LYS A 278 -5.09 -4.75 12.57
C LYS A 278 -3.78 -5.52 12.38
N SER A 279 -3.84 -6.66 11.71
CA SER A 279 -2.73 -7.56 11.47
C SER A 279 -2.84 -8.23 10.10
N MET A 280 -1.73 -8.84 9.66
CA MET A 280 -1.72 -9.62 8.41
C MET A 280 -2.67 -10.82 8.44
N LYS A 281 -2.94 -11.37 9.63
CA LYS A 281 -3.85 -12.52 9.80
C LYS A 281 -5.31 -12.15 9.55
N ASP A 282 -5.67 -10.87 9.63
CA ASP A 282 -7.05 -10.42 9.40
C ASP A 282 -7.37 -10.36 7.90
N ILE A 283 -6.35 -10.24 7.04
CA ILE A 283 -6.50 -10.13 5.58
C ILE A 283 -7.22 -11.36 4.98
N PRO A 284 -6.77 -12.62 5.19
CA PRO A 284 -7.48 -13.78 4.64
C PRO A 284 -8.93 -13.85 5.12
N ILE A 285 -9.22 -13.53 6.38
CA ILE A 285 -10.57 -13.52 6.96
C ILE A 285 -11.47 -12.46 6.28
N ALA A 286 -10.88 -11.33 5.90
CA ALA A 286 -11.61 -10.23 5.29
C ALA A 286 -11.95 -10.48 3.81
N PHE A 287 -11.08 -11.15 3.07
CA PHE A 287 -11.16 -11.21 1.60
C PHE A 287 -11.50 -12.59 1.02
N SER A 288 -11.20 -13.70 1.71
CA SER A 288 -11.27 -15.05 1.11
C SER A 288 -12.68 -15.56 0.77
N ASP A 289 -13.73 -14.96 1.34
CA ASP A 289 -15.13 -15.37 1.16
C ASP A 289 -15.99 -14.31 0.45
N LEU A 290 -15.35 -13.31 -0.15
CA LEU A 290 -16.03 -12.29 -0.93
C LEU A 290 -16.45 -12.84 -2.30
N ASP A 291 -17.61 -12.40 -2.79
CA ASP A 291 -18.02 -12.55 -4.19
C ASP A 291 -17.29 -11.54 -5.09
N PHE A 292 -17.33 -10.27 -4.70
CA PHE A 292 -16.57 -9.19 -5.33
C PHE A 292 -16.29 -8.09 -4.31
N PHE A 293 -15.39 -7.17 -4.68
CA PHE A 293 -14.93 -6.08 -3.82
C PHE A 293 -15.08 -4.71 -4.48
N ILE A 294 -15.67 -3.77 -3.74
CA ILE A 294 -15.77 -2.35 -4.13
C ILE A 294 -14.74 -1.56 -3.32
N ALA A 295 -13.70 -1.08 -3.98
CA ALA A 295 -12.58 -0.43 -3.33
C ALA A 295 -12.61 1.10 -3.47
N SER A 296 -12.17 1.79 -2.42
CA SER A 296 -11.72 3.18 -2.48
C SER A 296 -10.22 3.31 -2.17
N ARG A 297 -9.62 2.35 -1.46
CA ARG A 297 -8.19 2.30 -1.14
C ARG A 297 -7.43 1.31 -2.03
N MET A 298 -6.28 1.76 -2.55
CA MET A 298 -5.41 0.97 -3.43
C MET A 298 -4.97 -0.37 -2.80
N HIS A 299 -4.47 -0.36 -1.55
CA HIS A 299 -4.00 -1.60 -0.92
C HIS A 299 -5.14 -2.57 -0.62
N SER A 300 -6.34 -2.11 -0.26
CA SER A 300 -7.51 -2.99 -0.12
C SER A 300 -7.82 -3.70 -1.43
N SER A 301 -7.71 -2.99 -2.55
CA SER A 301 -7.88 -3.58 -3.88
C SER A 301 -6.78 -4.62 -4.19
N ILE A 302 -5.51 -4.33 -3.90
CA ILE A 302 -4.41 -5.30 -4.05
C ILE A 302 -4.65 -6.55 -3.20
N PHE A 303 -5.11 -6.37 -1.95
CA PHE A 303 -5.39 -7.48 -1.04
C PHE A 303 -6.51 -8.35 -1.60
N ALA A 304 -7.66 -7.77 -1.97
CA ALA A 304 -8.76 -8.51 -2.58
C ALA A 304 -8.31 -9.28 -3.84
N MET A 305 -7.59 -8.62 -4.75
CA MET A 305 -7.08 -9.25 -5.96
C MET A 305 -6.06 -10.36 -5.68
N SER A 306 -5.24 -10.26 -4.62
CA SER A 306 -4.32 -11.33 -4.24
C SER A 306 -5.06 -12.64 -3.87
N TYR A 307 -6.29 -12.55 -3.35
CA TYR A 307 -7.18 -13.70 -3.10
C TYR A 307 -8.10 -14.00 -4.29
N ASN A 308 -7.79 -13.45 -5.48
CA ASN A 308 -8.54 -13.62 -6.72
C ASN A 308 -10.02 -13.20 -6.57
N VAL A 309 -10.28 -12.13 -5.82
CA VAL A 309 -11.61 -11.51 -5.70
C VAL A 309 -11.78 -10.47 -6.82
N PRO A 310 -12.82 -10.58 -7.69
CA PRO A 310 -13.18 -9.55 -8.65
C PRO A 310 -13.31 -8.19 -7.96
N THR A 311 -12.54 -7.21 -8.42
CA THR A 311 -12.41 -5.93 -7.73
C THR A 311 -12.64 -4.77 -8.68
N ILE A 312 -13.53 -3.87 -8.29
CA ILE A 312 -13.76 -2.57 -8.94
C ILE A 312 -13.35 -1.45 -7.98
N ILE A 313 -12.85 -0.34 -8.51
CA ILE A 313 -12.24 0.71 -7.69
C ILE A 313 -12.53 2.11 -8.23
N TYR A 314 -12.83 3.06 -7.33
CA TYR A 314 -12.91 4.48 -7.69
C TYR A 314 -11.51 5.11 -7.80
N PRO A 315 -11.09 5.64 -8.98
CA PRO A 315 -9.72 6.07 -9.25
C PRO A 315 -9.42 7.52 -8.83
N TRP A 316 -9.61 7.88 -7.55
CA TRP A 316 -9.35 9.24 -7.04
C TRP A 316 -7.87 9.70 -7.11
N HIS A 317 -6.93 8.82 -7.44
CA HIS A 317 -5.51 9.11 -7.51
C HIS A 317 -4.84 8.45 -8.72
N GLN A 318 -3.89 9.14 -9.37
CA GLN A 318 -3.17 8.65 -10.55
C GLN A 318 -2.49 7.27 -10.33
N LYS A 319 -2.04 6.98 -9.11
CA LYS A 319 -1.47 5.66 -8.74
C LYS A 319 -2.46 4.50 -8.88
N ILE A 320 -3.74 4.75 -8.59
CA ILE A 320 -4.79 3.74 -8.77
C ILE A 320 -4.98 3.47 -10.27
N ILE A 321 -5.03 4.54 -11.07
CA ILE A 321 -5.15 4.43 -12.53
C ILE A 321 -3.95 3.65 -13.09
N ALA A 322 -2.73 4.04 -12.73
CA ALA A 322 -1.51 3.40 -13.22
C ALA A 322 -1.40 1.92 -12.80
N LEU A 323 -1.86 1.56 -11.60
CA LEU A 323 -1.93 0.17 -11.17
C LEU A 323 -2.89 -0.64 -12.05
N ASN A 324 -4.10 -0.12 -12.28
CA ASN A 324 -5.10 -0.83 -13.07
C ASN A 324 -4.73 -0.89 -14.56
N GLU A 325 -4.04 0.12 -15.08
CA GLU A 325 -3.45 0.08 -16.43
C GLU A 325 -2.37 -1.00 -16.55
N PHE A 326 -1.54 -1.19 -15.52
CA PHE A 326 -0.54 -2.27 -15.52
C PHE A 326 -1.15 -3.67 -15.37
N LEU A 327 -2.31 -3.79 -14.73
CA LEU A 327 -2.97 -5.08 -14.47
C LEU A 327 -3.91 -5.50 -15.60
N PHE A 328 -4.68 -4.56 -16.13
CA PHE A 328 -5.80 -4.84 -17.03
C PHE A 328 -5.62 -4.22 -18.41
N GLU A 329 -4.56 -3.44 -18.64
CA GLU A 329 -4.22 -2.87 -19.94
C GLU A 329 -5.42 -2.13 -20.57
N ASP A 330 -5.88 -2.59 -21.73
CA ASP A 330 -7.04 -2.08 -22.47
C ASP A 330 -8.38 -2.28 -21.74
N LYS A 331 -8.46 -3.25 -20.83
CA LYS A 331 -9.65 -3.56 -20.01
C LYS A 331 -9.77 -2.73 -18.73
N LYS A 332 -8.86 -1.78 -18.46
CA LYS A 332 -8.89 -1.00 -17.20
C LYS A 332 -10.22 -0.27 -16.95
N GLU A 333 -10.88 0.21 -18.00
CA GLU A 333 -12.18 0.90 -17.86
C GLU A 333 -13.30 -0.04 -17.37
N MET A 334 -13.13 -1.36 -17.48
CA MET A 334 -14.08 -2.33 -16.92
C MET A 334 -14.03 -2.36 -15.39
N VAL A 335 -12.90 -1.98 -14.79
CA VAL A 335 -12.66 -2.10 -13.34
C VAL A 335 -12.69 -0.76 -12.61
N LEU A 336 -12.58 0.36 -13.33
CA LEU A 336 -12.59 1.70 -12.76
C LEU A 336 -14.02 2.25 -12.67
N LEU A 337 -14.43 2.65 -11.46
CA LEU A 337 -15.71 3.33 -11.24
C LEU A 337 -15.63 4.80 -11.65
N LYS A 338 -16.71 5.31 -12.25
CA LYS A 338 -16.86 6.73 -12.61
C LYS A 338 -17.40 7.54 -11.44
N SER A 339 -18.31 6.95 -10.66
CA SER A 339 -18.94 7.63 -9.52
C SER A 339 -18.22 7.30 -8.20
N GLU A 340 -17.84 8.34 -7.45
CA GLU A 340 -17.38 8.19 -6.07
C GLU A 340 -18.49 7.85 -5.07
N ASN A 341 -19.75 7.90 -5.52
CA ASN A 341 -20.94 7.54 -4.76
C ASN A 341 -21.38 6.09 -4.98
N PHE A 342 -20.54 5.28 -5.65
CA PHE A 342 -20.76 3.84 -5.87
C PHE A 342 -22.11 3.55 -6.51
N ASP A 343 -22.34 4.15 -7.68
CA ASP A 343 -23.57 3.95 -8.46
C ASP A 343 -23.89 2.46 -8.66
N ALA A 344 -25.10 2.06 -8.26
CA ALA A 344 -25.46 0.65 -8.22
C ALA A 344 -25.50 0.02 -9.61
N ASP A 345 -26.07 0.71 -10.61
CA ASP A 345 -26.20 0.20 -11.98
C ASP A 345 -24.83 0.08 -12.66
N GLU A 346 -23.94 1.06 -12.42
CA GLU A 346 -22.55 1.00 -12.85
C GLU A 346 -21.85 -0.24 -12.25
N ILE A 347 -21.99 -0.46 -10.95
CA ILE A 347 -21.38 -1.61 -10.25
C ILE A 347 -21.91 -2.94 -10.80
N LEU A 348 -23.23 -3.07 -10.96
CA LEU A 348 -23.86 -4.27 -11.51
C LEU A 348 -23.31 -4.58 -12.91
N THR A 349 -23.28 -3.58 -13.77
CA THR A 349 -22.77 -3.70 -15.14
C THR A 349 -21.30 -4.10 -15.16
N LYS A 350 -20.46 -3.42 -14.36
CA LYS A 350 -19.02 -3.69 -14.33
C LYS A 350 -18.71 -5.07 -13.75
N ILE A 351 -19.36 -5.48 -12.67
CA ILE A 351 -19.11 -6.81 -12.07
C ILE A 351 -19.53 -7.93 -13.01
N LYS A 352 -20.66 -7.78 -13.71
CA LYS A 352 -21.06 -8.73 -14.75
C LYS A 352 -19.98 -8.84 -15.84
N ASN A 353 -19.62 -7.71 -16.45
CA ASN A 353 -18.62 -7.69 -17.51
C ASN A 353 -17.24 -8.18 -17.04
N TYR A 354 -16.86 -7.88 -15.79
CA TYR A 354 -15.63 -8.37 -15.17
C TYR A 354 -15.61 -9.88 -15.14
N LYS A 355 -16.66 -10.51 -14.58
CA LYS A 355 -16.77 -11.97 -14.45
C LYS A 355 -16.78 -12.67 -15.81
N ASP A 356 -17.37 -12.02 -16.82
CA ASP A 356 -17.47 -12.58 -18.18
C ASP A 356 -16.16 -12.44 -18.99
N SER A 357 -15.37 -11.39 -18.75
CA SER A 357 -14.29 -10.98 -19.68
C SER A 357 -12.87 -10.93 -19.08
N ILE A 358 -12.73 -11.05 -17.76
CA ILE A 358 -11.43 -10.94 -17.07
C ILE A 358 -11.09 -12.25 -16.34
N ASN A 359 -10.02 -12.91 -16.79
CA ASN A 359 -9.39 -14.00 -16.06
C ASN A 359 -8.43 -13.45 -14.98
N LEU A 360 -8.98 -12.98 -13.86
CA LEU A 360 -8.17 -12.40 -12.78
C LEU A 360 -7.12 -13.39 -12.23
N ALA A 361 -7.46 -14.67 -12.15
CA ALA A 361 -6.53 -15.68 -11.63
C ALA A 361 -5.24 -15.78 -12.46
N GLU A 362 -5.37 -15.73 -13.78
CA GLU A 362 -4.23 -15.72 -14.71
C GLU A 362 -3.42 -14.44 -14.60
N ILE A 363 -4.07 -13.27 -14.57
CA ILE A 363 -3.40 -11.97 -14.39
C ILE A 363 -2.58 -11.97 -13.09
N ILE A 364 -3.17 -12.42 -11.98
CA ILE A 364 -2.51 -12.43 -10.67
C ILE A 364 -1.39 -13.46 -10.63
N LEU A 365 -1.56 -14.62 -11.28
CA LEU A 365 -0.49 -15.61 -11.40
C LEU A 365 0.73 -15.05 -12.17
N ASP A 366 0.51 -14.34 -13.28
CA ASP A 366 1.56 -13.63 -14.02
C ASP A 366 2.26 -12.61 -13.12
N LYS A 367 1.50 -11.76 -12.42
CA LYS A 367 2.08 -10.73 -11.54
C LYS A 367 2.85 -11.33 -10.35
N LYS A 368 2.37 -12.41 -9.75
CA LYS A 368 3.13 -13.15 -8.74
C LYS A 368 4.43 -13.69 -9.33
N SER A 369 4.38 -14.32 -10.49
CA SER A 369 5.56 -14.87 -11.17
C SER A 369 6.59 -13.78 -11.48
N LEU A 370 6.14 -12.60 -11.92
CA LEU A 370 6.97 -11.41 -12.09
C LEU A 370 7.66 -11.01 -10.78
N ILE A 371 6.92 -10.93 -9.66
CA ILE A 371 7.49 -10.59 -8.34
C ILE A 371 8.60 -11.56 -7.94
N TYR A 372 8.35 -12.87 -8.02
CA TYR A 372 9.35 -13.89 -7.66
C TYR A 372 10.58 -13.80 -8.56
N ARG A 373 10.39 -13.69 -9.88
CA ARG A 373 11.48 -13.57 -10.85
C ARG A 373 12.32 -12.31 -10.63
N ASP A 374 11.66 -11.17 -10.43
CA ASP A 374 12.34 -9.89 -10.21
C ASP A 374 13.11 -9.90 -8.89
N TYR A 375 12.54 -10.51 -7.85
CA TYR A 375 13.22 -10.64 -6.57
C TYR A 375 14.40 -11.61 -6.65
N GLU A 376 14.27 -12.71 -7.38
CA GLU A 376 15.38 -13.64 -7.61
C GLU A 376 16.52 -12.97 -8.39
N ALA A 377 16.20 -12.21 -9.44
CA ALA A 377 17.16 -11.40 -10.19
C ALA A 377 17.78 -10.25 -9.38
N LEU A 378 17.09 -9.79 -8.34
CA LEU A 378 17.63 -8.80 -7.40
C LEU A 378 18.77 -9.38 -6.56
N VAL A 379 18.61 -10.60 -6.05
CA VAL A 379 19.49 -11.19 -5.03
C VAL A 379 20.55 -12.14 -5.58
N LYS A 380 20.45 -12.57 -6.84
CA LYS A 380 21.55 -13.17 -7.61
C LYS A 380 22.65 -12.13 -7.86
#